data_AF-A0A2H3AN64-F1
#
_entry.id   AF-A0A2H3AN64-F1
#
_cell.length_a   1.000
_cell.length_b   1.000
_cell.length_c   1.000
_cell.angle_alpha   90.00
_cell.angle_beta   90.00
_cell.angle_gamma   90.00
#
_symmetry.space_group_name_H-M   'P 1'
#
loop_
_entity.id
_entity.type
_entity.pdbx_description
1 polymer ?
#
loop_
_entity_poly.entity_id
_entity_poly.type
_entity_poly.pdbx_seq_one_letter_code
_entity_poly.pdbx_strand_id
1 'polypeptide(L)'
;ESSNYTLQLPKALQDRRIHPTFHVNLLWPFHLNNDELFPNRSQPDPYDFGALDNAEWFVDEIIGHRWMAKSLELHIQWSLGDTTWEPLASCNELAALD
;
A
#
# COMPACT_ATOMS: atom_id res chain seq x y z
N GLU A 1 -27.40 -25.86 8.37
CA GLU A 1 -26.13 -25.31 8.90
C GLU A 1 -25.59 -24.32 7.89
N SER A 2 -25.07 -23.17 8.34
CA SER A 2 -24.36 -22.25 7.43
C SER A 2 -22.89 -22.65 7.38
N SER A 3 -22.37 -22.90 6.19
CA SER A 3 -20.97 -23.26 5.93
C SER A 3 -20.00 -22.07 6.07
N ASN A 4 -20.20 -21.21 7.07
CA ASN A 4 -19.48 -19.96 7.25
C ASN A 4 -18.71 -19.97 8.58
N TYR A 5 -17.49 -19.44 8.57
CA TYR A 5 -16.64 -19.29 9.74
C TYR A 5 -16.14 -17.85 9.87
N THR A 6 -16.12 -17.33 11.09
CA THR A 6 -15.57 -16.01 11.41
C THR A 6 -14.17 -16.16 11.99
N LEU A 7 -13.17 -15.55 11.34
CA LEU A 7 -11.77 -15.59 11.74
C LEU A 7 -11.36 -14.29 12.45
N GLN A 8 -10.37 -14.40 13.35
CA GLN A 8 -9.67 -13.23 13.87
C GLN A 8 -8.62 -12.80 12.84
N LEU A 9 -8.94 -11.76 12.06
CA LEU A 9 -8.04 -11.27 11.01
C LEU A 9 -6.90 -10.43 11.59
N PRO A 10 -5.68 -10.51 11.03
CA PRO A 10 -4.63 -9.52 11.27
C PRO A 10 -5.11 -8.08 11.06
N LYS A 11 -4.56 -7.14 11.83
CA LYS A 11 -4.96 -5.73 11.81
C LYS A 11 -4.88 -5.10 10.41
N ALA A 12 -3.85 -5.43 9.63
CA ALA A 12 -3.69 -4.94 8.26
C ALA A 12 -4.88 -5.30 7.34
N LEU A 13 -5.51 -6.47 7.52
CA LEU A 13 -6.71 -6.86 6.77
C LEU A 13 -7.96 -6.12 7.29
N GLN A 14 -8.04 -5.87 8.60
CA GLN A 14 -9.15 -5.13 9.22
C GLN A 14 -9.14 -3.66 8.80
N ASP A 15 -7.97 -3.02 8.73
CA ASP A 15 -7.81 -1.62 8.32
C ASP A 15 -8.33 -1.41 6.88
N ARG A 16 -8.27 -2.46 6.05
CA ARG A 16 -8.84 -2.50 4.69
C ARG A 16 -10.30 -2.93 4.62
N ARG A 17 -10.95 -3.06 5.77
CA ARG A 17 -12.37 -3.42 5.91
C ARG A 17 -12.72 -4.78 5.30
N ILE A 18 -11.78 -5.73 5.32
CA ILE A 18 -12.04 -7.10 4.86
C ILE A 18 -12.98 -7.78 5.87
N HIS A 19 -14.05 -8.39 5.35
CA HIS A 19 -15.04 -9.05 6.17
C HIS A 19 -14.44 -10.33 6.82
N PRO A 20 -14.57 -10.53 8.15
CA PRO A 20 -13.91 -11.64 8.85
C PRO A 20 -14.61 -12.99 8.66
N THR A 21 -15.83 -13.01 8.12
CA THR A 21 -16.59 -14.23 7.87
C THR A 21 -16.42 -14.70 6.43
N PHE A 22 -15.99 -15.95 6.27
CA PHE A 22 -15.76 -16.60 4.99
C PHE A 22 -16.53 -17.92 4.90
N HIS A 23 -16.86 -18.33 3.68
CA HIS A 23 -17.38 -19.67 3.43
C HIS A 23 -16.26 -20.71 3.58
N VAL A 24 -16.58 -21.89 4.13
CA VAL A 24 -15.62 -22.96 4.46
C VAL A 24 -14.76 -23.41 3.26
N ASN A 25 -15.32 -23.40 2.05
CA ASN A 25 -14.58 -23.75 0.82
C ASN A 25 -13.42 -22.79 0.50
N LEU A 26 -13.42 -21.58 1.07
CA LEU A 26 -12.34 -20.60 0.92
C LEU A 26 -11.30 -20.71 2.04
N LEU A 27 -11.55 -21.54 3.06
CA LEU A 27 -10.70 -21.67 4.24
C LEU A 27 -9.96 -23.01 4.24
N TRP A 28 -8.68 -22.95 4.57
CA TRP A 28 -7.85 -24.13 4.74
C TRP A 28 -7.38 -24.20 6.19
N PRO A 29 -7.44 -25.37 6.85
CA PRO A 29 -6.89 -25.54 8.18
C PRO A 29 -5.41 -25.17 8.20
N PHE A 30 -5.01 -24.36 9.18
CA PHE A 30 -3.62 -24.03 9.37
C PHE A 30 -2.87 -25.22 9.97
N HIS A 31 -1.78 -25.62 9.32
CA HIS A 31 -0.86 -26.65 9.80
C HIS A 31 0.50 -26.00 10.07
N LEU A 32 1.00 -26.17 11.30
CA LEU A 32 2.33 -25.70 11.69
C LEU A 32 3.41 -26.37 10.85
N ASN A 33 4.48 -25.62 10.56
CA ASN A 33 5.66 -26.18 9.90
C ASN A 33 6.33 -27.20 10.83
N ASN A 34 6.84 -28.29 10.26
CA ASN A 34 7.71 -29.20 10.98
C ASN A 34 9.16 -28.80 10.70
N ASP A 35 9.81 -28.18 11.68
CA ASP A 35 11.16 -27.63 11.53
C ASP A 35 12.25 -28.71 11.42
N GLU A 36 11.98 -29.94 11.86
CA GLU A 36 12.91 -31.07 11.67
C GLU A 36 12.97 -31.52 10.19
N LEU A 37 11.82 -31.48 9.52
CA LEU A 37 11.71 -31.87 8.10
C LEU A 37 11.97 -30.70 7.15
N PHE A 38 11.69 -29.46 7.58
CA PHE A 38 11.76 -28.26 6.75
C PHE A 38 12.40 -27.07 7.48
N PRO A 39 13.70 -27.15 7.85
CA PRO A 39 14.38 -26.16 8.70
C PRO A 39 14.52 -24.77 8.08
N ASN A 40 14.45 -24.66 6.74
CA ASN A 40 14.59 -23.40 6.02
C ASN A 40 13.27 -22.90 5.41
N ARG A 41 12.12 -23.45 5.82
CA ARG A 41 10.84 -22.99 5.30
C ARG A 41 10.41 -21.72 6.04
N SER A 42 10.80 -20.56 5.51
CA SER A 42 10.20 -19.30 5.92
C SER A 42 8.71 -19.30 5.54
N GLN A 43 7.86 -18.83 6.45
CA GLN A 43 6.49 -18.51 6.06
C GLN A 43 6.55 -17.39 5.01
N PRO A 44 5.82 -17.48 3.90
CA PRO A 44 5.72 -16.36 2.97
C PRO A 44 5.19 -15.15 3.73
N ASP A 45 5.74 -13.97 3.48
CA ASP A 45 5.20 -12.74 4.04
C ASP A 45 3.72 -12.66 3.67
N PRO A 46 2.84 -12.52 4.67
CA PRO A 46 1.45 -12.90 4.49
C PRO A 46 0.76 -12.10 3.39
N TYR A 47 1.13 -10.83 3.18
CA TYR A 47 0.62 -10.00 2.09
C TYR A 47 1.54 -8.80 1.81
N ASP A 48 1.84 -8.52 0.54
CA ASP A 48 2.28 -7.20 0.10
C ASP A 48 1.04 -6.36 -0.21
N PHE A 49 0.87 -5.32 0.59
CA PHE A 49 -0.27 -4.43 0.53
C PHE A 49 0.04 -3.13 -0.20
N GLY A 50 1.28 -2.93 -0.67
CA GLY A 50 1.76 -1.66 -1.18
C GLY A 50 1.94 -0.62 -0.07
N ALA A 51 2.28 0.60 -0.48
CA ALA A 51 2.46 1.72 0.43
C ALA A 51 1.14 2.10 1.14
N LEU A 52 1.25 2.68 2.33
CA LEU A 52 0.09 3.20 3.07
C LEU A 52 -0.56 4.37 2.29
N ASP A 53 -1.85 4.62 2.50
CA ASP A 53 -2.57 5.73 1.86
C ASP A 53 -1.94 7.11 2.17
N ASN A 54 -1.23 7.23 3.29
CA ASN A 54 -0.52 8.43 3.71
C ASN A 54 0.99 8.36 3.41
N ALA A 55 1.42 7.45 2.54
CA ALA A 55 2.81 7.38 2.14
C ALA A 55 3.19 8.65 1.36
N GLU A 56 4.29 9.26 1.78
CA GLU A 56 4.90 10.37 1.06
C GLU A 56 5.68 9.82 -0.14
N TRP A 57 5.58 10.52 -1.27
CA TRP A 57 6.25 10.14 -2.51
C TRP A 57 7.43 11.05 -2.76
N PHE A 58 8.56 10.46 -3.18
CA PHE A 58 9.75 11.22 -3.53
C PHE A 58 9.60 11.88 -4.90
N VAL A 59 9.78 13.20 -4.89
CA VAL A 59 9.94 14.02 -6.09
C VAL A 59 11.40 13.99 -6.53
N ASP A 60 11.63 13.75 -7.81
CA ASP A 60 12.95 13.79 -8.43
C ASP A 60 13.29 15.23 -8.87
N GLU A 61 12.43 15.82 -9.71
CA GLU A 61 12.62 17.16 -10.23
C GLU A 61 11.29 17.88 -10.52
N ILE A 62 11.29 19.22 -10.43
CA ILE A 62 10.22 20.06 -10.99
C ILE A 62 10.63 20.48 -12.40
N ILE A 63 10.03 19.84 -13.40
CA ILE A 63 10.40 19.99 -14.82
C ILE A 63 9.62 21.10 -15.55
N GLY A 64 8.70 21.79 -14.88
CA GLY A 64 7.96 22.90 -15.48
C GLY A 64 6.89 23.52 -14.60
N HIS A 65 6.24 24.57 -15.10
CA HIS A 65 5.09 25.20 -14.46
C HIS A 65 4.09 25.73 -15.50
N ARG A 66 2.82 25.85 -15.11
CA ARG A 66 1.76 26.44 -15.94
C ARG A 66 0.74 27.19 -15.09
N TRP A 67 0.10 28.18 -15.70
CA TRP A 67 -1.02 28.89 -15.10
C TRP A 67 -2.35 28.33 -15.61
N MET A 68 -3.19 27.87 -14.69
CA MET A 68 -4.56 27.45 -14.94
C MET A 68 -5.49 28.53 -14.38
N ALA A 69 -5.84 29.51 -15.21
CA ALA A 69 -6.63 30.69 -14.86
C ALA A 69 -6.04 31.49 -13.68
N LYS A 70 -6.40 31.14 -12.43
CA LYS A 70 -5.94 31.80 -11.20
C LYS A 70 -5.07 30.91 -10.30
N SER A 71 -4.77 29.67 -10.71
CA SER A 71 -3.91 28.75 -9.98
C SER A 71 -2.62 28.46 -10.75
N LEU A 72 -1.51 28.34 -10.02
CA LEU A 72 -0.23 27.87 -10.52
C LEU A 72 -0.12 26.37 -10.27
N GLU A 73 0.22 25.62 -11.31
CA GLU A 73 0.51 24.20 -11.25
C GLU A 73 1.97 23.95 -11.66
N LEU A 74 2.60 23.00 -10.99
CA LEU A 74 3.97 22.55 -11.21
C LEU A 74 3.95 21.17 -11.87
N HIS A 75 4.83 20.98 -12.84
CA HIS A 75 5.03 19.69 -13.48
C HIS A 75 6.10 18.94 -12.70
N ILE A 76 5.69 17.90 -11.98
CA ILE A 76 6.54 17.11 -11.10
C ILE A 76 6.94 15.84 -11.81
N GLN A 77 8.23 15.51 -11.78
CA GLN A 77 8.75 14.19 -12.09
C GLN A 77 8.95 13.43 -10.78
N TRP A 78 8.32 12.27 -10.67
CA TRP A 78 8.41 11.39 -9.51
C TRP A 78 9.62 10.46 -9.64
N SER A 79 10.13 9.99 -8.51
CA SER A 79 11.25 9.02 -8.45
C SER A 79 11.01 7.71 -9.23
N LEU A 80 9.75 7.35 -9.48
CA LEU A 80 9.37 6.18 -10.30
C LEU A 80 9.31 6.48 -11.81
N GLY A 81 9.58 7.72 -12.23
CA GLY A 81 9.60 8.16 -13.62
C GLY A 81 8.27 8.68 -14.16
N ASP A 82 7.18 8.55 -13.39
CA ASP A 82 5.90 9.16 -13.73
C ASP A 82 5.96 10.69 -13.61
N THR A 83 5.08 11.39 -14.33
CA THR A 83 4.97 12.85 -14.27
C THR A 83 3.53 13.32 -14.06
N THR A 84 3.29 14.23 -13.11
CA THR A 84 1.96 14.80 -12.86
C THR A 84 2.00 16.32 -12.72
N TRP A 85 0.85 16.97 -12.90
CA TRP A 85 0.66 18.39 -12.64
C TRP A 85 0.04 18.58 -11.27
N GLU A 86 0.80 19.13 -10.32
CA GLU A 86 0.36 19.37 -8.95
C GLU A 86 0.16 20.86 -8.67
N PRO A 87 -0.85 21.24 -7.87
CA PRO A 87 -1.04 22.63 -7.48
C PRO A 87 0.08 23.07 -6.52
N LEU A 88 0.48 24.34 -6.59
CA LEU A 88 1.52 24.89 -5.71
C LEU A 88 1.29 24.60 -4.21
N ALA A 89 0.02 24.56 -3.78
CA ALA A 89 -0.35 24.25 -2.40
C ALA A 89 0.08 22.84 -1.95
N SER A 90 0.06 21.85 -2.85
CA SER A 90 0.53 20.49 -2.61
C SER A 90 2.05 20.43 -2.47
N CYS A 91 2.75 21.32 -3.19
CA CYS A 91 4.21 21.36 -3.22
C CYS A 91 4.85 22.19 -2.10
N ASN A 92 4.05 22.85 -1.24
CA ASN A 92 4.58 23.72 -0.19
C ASN A 92 5.38 22.96 0.87
N GLU A 93 5.13 21.66 1.03
CA GLU A 93 5.80 20.79 2.01
C GLU A 93 7.01 20.06 1.42
N LEU A 94 7.36 20.30 0.14
CA LEU A 94 8.53 19.70 -0.47
C LEU A 94 9.81 20.21 0.23
N ALA A 95 10.57 19.27 0.79
CA ALA A 95 11.89 19.51 1.33
C ALA A 95 12.94 18.94 0.38
N ALA A 96 14.01 19.69 0.13
CA ALA A 96 15.18 19.14 -0.53
C ALA A 96 15.83 18.09 0.37
N LEU A 97 16.08 16.90 -0.16
CA LEU A 97 16.87 15.87 0.51
C LEU A 97 18.35 16.14 0.18
N ASP A 98 19.17 16.20 1.23
CA ASP A 98 20.64 16.38 1.15
C ASP A 98 21.35 15.10 0.66
#